data_AF-A0A1G1IWK3-F1
#
_entry.id   AF-A0A1G1IWK3-F1
#
_cell.length_a   1.000
_cell.length_b   1.000
_cell.length_c   1.000
_cell.angle_alpha   90.00
_cell.angle_beta   90.00
_cell.angle_gamma   90.00
#
_symmetry.space_group_name_H-M   'P 1'
#
loop_
_entity.id
_entity.type
_entity.pdbx_description
1 polymer ?
#
loop_
_entity_poly.entity_id
_entity_poly.type
_entity_poly.pdbx_seq_one_letter_code
_entity_poly.pdbx_strand_id
1 'polypeptide(L)'
;MVIPRKAGQPTQFLRNKREKIIEELLEIATVILLKSEGHQEIKKARSGRHLRHLKARGLERRAEKMLAWASSLKGPIVYIFWRGRKCLYVGKGKNWSRLRAYDKSAYLIQATCLEVFCLKTSGQLGKVECLATHLFKPLYQKVKPAKVKWGKDCPVCEKHDLIRAELKSLFKMK
;
A
#
# COMPACT_ATOMS: atom_id res chain seq x y z
N MET A 1 -16.73 31.14 24.05
CA MET A 1 -16.00 32.43 24.08
C MET A 1 -14.66 32.25 23.41
N VAL A 2 -14.41 32.93 22.29
CA VAL A 2 -13.08 33.00 21.67
C VAL A 2 -12.46 34.32 22.16
N ILE A 3 -11.43 34.24 23.00
CA ILE A 3 -10.74 35.43 23.51
C ILE A 3 -9.89 36.00 22.35
N PRO A 4 -10.12 37.24 21.91
CA PRO A 4 -9.35 37.83 20.82
C PRO A 4 -7.89 38.04 21.27
N ARG A 5 -6.94 37.72 20.37
CA ARG A 5 -5.50 37.92 20.62
C ARG A 5 -5.17 39.40 20.69
N LYS A 6 -4.33 39.81 21.65
CA LYS A 6 -3.73 41.14 21.69
C LYS A 6 -2.77 41.31 20.51
N ALA A 7 -2.82 42.46 19.84
CA ALA A 7 -1.88 42.82 18.78
C ALA A 7 -0.43 42.71 19.30
N GLY A 8 0.45 42.07 18.54
CA GLY A 8 1.86 41.89 18.89
C GLY A 8 2.21 40.58 19.61
N GLN A 9 1.25 39.73 19.99
CA GLN A 9 1.59 38.40 20.51
C GLN A 9 2.19 37.52 19.39
N PRO A 10 3.39 36.94 19.60
CA PRO A 10 3.97 36.02 18.63
C PRO A 10 2.98 34.88 18.38
N THR A 11 2.83 34.50 17.11
CA THR A 11 1.96 33.41 16.73
C THR A 11 2.47 32.15 17.42
N GLN A 12 1.82 31.74 18.51
CA GLN A 12 2.16 30.48 19.17
C GLN A 12 2.20 29.38 18.12
N PHE A 13 3.32 28.65 18.05
CA PHE A 13 3.49 27.53 17.15
C PHE A 13 2.56 26.41 17.62
N LEU A 14 1.31 26.49 17.19
CA LEU A 14 0.25 25.61 17.65
C LEU A 14 0.62 24.16 17.31
N ARG A 15 0.39 23.25 18.26
CA ARG A 15 0.61 21.80 18.10
C ARG A 15 0.10 21.27 16.75
N ASN A 16 -1.06 21.74 16.30
CA ASN A 16 -1.66 21.34 15.02
C ASN A 16 -0.83 21.76 13.80
N LYS A 17 -0.23 22.97 13.81
CA LYS A 17 0.67 23.41 12.73
C LYS A 17 1.94 22.57 12.70
N ARG A 18 2.49 22.25 13.87
CA ARG A 18 3.66 21.36 13.99
C ARG A 18 3.37 19.97 13.43
N GLU A 19 2.29 19.32 13.87
CA GLU A 19 1.95 17.98 13.39
C GLU A 19 1.74 18.00 11.86
N LYS A 20 1.12 19.06 11.31
CA LYS A 20 0.99 19.22 9.85
C LYS A 20 2.35 19.25 9.13
N ILE A 21 3.30 20.05 9.61
CA ILE A 21 4.65 20.11 9.04
C ILE A 21 5.36 18.75 9.15
N ILE A 22 5.24 18.08 10.30
CA ILE A 22 5.81 16.73 10.49
C ILE A 22 5.21 15.74 9.48
N GLU A 23 3.89 15.76 9.26
CA GLU A 23 3.26 14.86 8.29
C GLU A 23 3.66 15.16 6.84
N GLU A 24 3.79 16.43 6.47
CA GLU A 24 4.29 16.83 5.14
C GLU A 24 5.73 16.35 4.90
N LEU A 25 6.63 16.55 5.87
CA LEU A 25 8.01 16.07 5.80
C LEU A 25 8.09 14.54 5.75
N LEU A 26 7.25 13.85 6.51
CA LEU A 26 7.17 12.39 6.49
C LEU A 26 6.68 11.87 5.15
N GLU A 27 5.70 12.52 4.53
CA GLU A 27 5.23 12.12 3.21
C GLU A 27 6.34 12.24 2.16
N ILE A 28 7.09 13.34 2.16
CA ILE A 28 8.24 13.53 1.26
C ILE A 28 9.29 12.43 1.48
N ALA A 29 9.68 12.19 2.73
CA ALA A 29 10.64 11.14 3.07
C ALA A 29 10.16 9.76 2.61
N THR A 30 8.88 9.46 2.80
CA THR A 30 8.27 8.20 2.35
C THR A 30 8.36 8.03 0.84
N VAL A 31 8.07 9.08 0.07
CA VAL A 31 8.18 9.05 -1.39
C VAL A 31 9.61 8.77 -1.83
N ILE A 32 10.60 9.39 -1.18
CA ILE A 32 12.02 9.15 -1.46
C ILE A 32 12.40 7.69 -1.17
N LEU A 33 12.03 7.17 0.01
CA LEU A 33 12.29 5.78 0.41
C LEU A 33 11.63 4.76 -0.53
N LEU A 34 10.41 5.03 -1.00
CA LEU A 34 9.72 4.18 -1.96
C LEU A 34 10.41 4.17 -3.33
N LYS A 35 10.96 5.32 -3.75
CA LYS A 35 11.69 5.46 -5.01
C LYS A 35 13.04 4.73 -4.95
N SER A 36 13.77 4.84 -3.86
CA SER A 36 15.09 4.19 -3.69
C SER A 36 14.98 2.68 -3.45
N GLU A 37 14.09 2.25 -2.55
CA GLU A 37 14.11 0.90 -1.99
C GLU A 37 12.87 0.08 -2.33
N GLY A 38 11.68 0.70 -2.37
CA GLY A 38 10.40 -0.01 -2.45
C GLY A 38 10.32 -0.97 -3.64
N HIS A 39 10.61 -0.49 -4.85
CA HIS A 39 10.60 -1.32 -6.06
C HIS A 39 11.66 -2.42 -6.04
N GLN A 40 12.85 -2.12 -5.50
CA GLN A 40 13.95 -3.07 -5.43
C GLN A 40 13.63 -4.23 -4.48
N GLU A 41 13.03 -3.93 -3.33
CA GLU A 41 12.64 -4.94 -2.34
C GLU A 41 11.56 -5.89 -2.88
N ILE A 42 10.56 -5.35 -3.60
CA ILE A 42 9.57 -6.20 -4.31
C ILE A 42 10.26 -7.07 -5.37
N LYS A 43 11.22 -6.50 -6.13
CA LYS A 43 11.98 -7.23 -7.15
C LYS A 43 12.82 -8.36 -6.54
N LYS A 44 13.44 -8.16 -5.38
CA LYS A 44 14.23 -9.19 -4.67
C LYS A 44 13.36 -10.32 -4.13
N ALA A 45 12.18 -9.99 -3.60
CA ALA A 45 11.24 -10.93 -2.98
C ALA A 45 10.48 -11.80 -3.99
N ARG A 46 10.20 -11.27 -5.19
CA ARG A 46 9.41 -11.99 -6.19
C ARG A 46 10.19 -13.10 -6.89
N SER A 47 9.52 -14.20 -7.17
CA SER A 47 9.92 -15.25 -8.11
C SER A 47 9.37 -14.99 -9.52
N GLY A 48 8.24 -14.27 -9.62
CA GLY A 48 7.59 -13.96 -10.90
C GLY A 48 6.70 -12.71 -10.82
N ARG A 49 6.44 -12.12 -11.98
CA ARG A 49 5.48 -11.01 -12.17
C ARG A 49 4.60 -11.36 -13.36
N HIS A 50 3.29 -11.32 -13.15
CA HIS A 50 2.33 -11.64 -14.19
C HIS A 50 1.26 -10.55 -14.27
N LEU A 51 0.94 -10.13 -15.49
CA LEU A 51 -0.13 -9.16 -15.75
C LEU A 51 -1.18 -9.82 -16.63
N ARG A 52 -2.45 -9.69 -16.24
CA ARG A 52 -3.58 -10.22 -16.98
C ARG A 52 -4.61 -9.13 -17.24
N HIS A 53 -4.96 -8.94 -18.50
CA HIS A 53 -6.14 -8.16 -18.85
C HIS A 53 -7.41 -8.96 -18.58
N LEU A 54 -8.35 -8.33 -17.88
CA LEU A 54 -9.60 -8.95 -17.46
C LEU A 54 -10.70 -8.71 -18.51
N LYS A 55 -10.50 -9.22 -19.72
CA LYS A 55 -11.43 -9.07 -20.86
C LYS A 55 -12.44 -10.22 -20.89
N ALA A 56 -13.70 -9.94 -20.59
CA ALA A 56 -14.83 -10.84 -20.84
C ALA A 56 -16.16 -10.07 -20.83
N ARG A 57 -17.15 -10.58 -21.57
CA ARG A 57 -18.55 -10.15 -21.42
C ARG A 57 -19.16 -10.91 -20.24
N GLY A 58 -19.74 -10.17 -19.28
CA GLY A 58 -20.31 -10.74 -18.05
C GLY A 58 -19.30 -10.98 -16.93
N LEU A 59 -19.74 -10.85 -15.68
CA LEU A 59 -18.89 -10.96 -14.49
C LEU A 59 -18.44 -12.40 -14.22
N GLU A 60 -19.33 -13.38 -14.40
CA GLU A 60 -19.05 -14.80 -14.16
C GLU A 60 -17.94 -15.31 -15.09
N ARG A 61 -18.12 -15.13 -16.40
CA ARG A 61 -17.10 -15.50 -17.40
C ARG A 61 -15.76 -14.78 -17.19
N ARG A 62 -15.81 -13.57 -16.63
CA ARG A 62 -14.61 -12.81 -16.26
C ARG A 62 -13.90 -13.43 -15.06
N ALA A 63 -14.66 -13.84 -14.03
CA ALA A 63 -14.14 -14.56 -12.88
C ALA A 63 -13.55 -15.91 -13.28
N GLU A 64 -14.25 -16.70 -14.08
CA GLU A 64 -13.78 -17.98 -14.61
C GLU A 64 -12.45 -17.82 -15.35
N LYS A 65 -12.36 -16.87 -16.30
CA LYS A 65 -11.11 -16.61 -17.03
C LYS A 65 -9.98 -16.14 -16.13
N MET A 66 -10.28 -15.35 -15.09
CA MET A 66 -9.30 -14.92 -14.09
C MET A 66 -8.77 -16.13 -13.32
N LEU A 67 -9.66 -16.99 -12.83
CA LEU A 67 -9.32 -18.16 -12.01
C LEU A 67 -8.59 -19.24 -12.83
N ALA A 68 -9.04 -19.50 -14.06
CA ALA A 68 -8.38 -20.44 -14.97
C ALA A 68 -6.96 -19.99 -15.34
N TRP A 69 -6.73 -18.68 -15.49
CA TRP A 69 -5.38 -18.15 -15.67
C TRP A 69 -4.57 -18.25 -14.37
N ALA A 70 -5.16 -17.88 -13.25
CA ALA A 70 -4.47 -17.83 -11.96
C ALA A 70 -4.08 -19.22 -11.42
N SER A 71 -4.77 -20.29 -11.84
CA SER A 71 -4.45 -21.66 -11.42
C SER A 71 -3.05 -22.14 -11.81
N SER A 72 -2.47 -21.52 -12.84
CA SER A 72 -1.08 -21.77 -13.28
C SER A 72 -0.02 -21.11 -12.38
N LEU A 73 -0.42 -20.16 -11.53
CA LEU A 73 0.51 -19.40 -10.68
C LEU A 73 0.93 -20.24 -9.47
N LYS A 74 2.24 -20.28 -9.22
CA LYS A 74 2.82 -21.02 -8.10
C LYS A 74 3.26 -20.08 -6.97
N GLY A 75 3.18 -20.61 -5.75
CA GLY A 75 3.70 -19.96 -4.55
C GLY A 75 2.77 -18.92 -3.93
N PRO A 76 3.25 -18.25 -2.85
CA PRO A 76 2.57 -17.12 -2.25
C PRO A 76 2.46 -15.97 -3.23
N ILE A 77 1.34 -15.24 -3.20
CA ILE A 77 1.07 -14.16 -4.14
C ILE A 77 0.71 -12.85 -3.45
N VAL A 78 1.13 -11.75 -4.05
CA VAL A 78 0.58 -10.41 -3.84
C VAL A 78 -0.07 -9.99 -5.15
N TYR A 79 -1.31 -9.53 -5.09
CA TYR A 79 -2.10 -9.18 -6.27
C TYR A 79 -2.65 -7.76 -6.20
N ILE A 80 -2.81 -7.16 -7.36
CA ILE A 80 -3.22 -5.77 -7.53
C ILE A 80 -4.29 -5.69 -8.61
N PHE A 81 -5.45 -5.15 -8.24
CA PHE A 81 -6.50 -4.82 -9.18
C PHE A 81 -6.29 -3.40 -9.69
N TRP A 82 -6.26 -3.24 -11.01
CA TRP A 82 -6.01 -1.98 -11.69
C TRP A 82 -7.21 -1.59 -12.53
N ARG A 83 -7.56 -0.29 -12.58
CA ARG A 83 -8.45 0.32 -13.58
C ARG A 83 -7.69 1.38 -14.34
N GLY A 84 -7.22 1.04 -15.54
CA GLY A 84 -6.24 1.85 -16.25
C GLY A 84 -4.99 2.05 -15.39
N ARG A 85 -4.64 3.31 -15.09
CA ARG A 85 -3.50 3.68 -14.23
C ARG A 85 -3.84 3.74 -12.73
N LYS A 86 -5.10 3.54 -12.34
CA LYS A 86 -5.54 3.65 -10.94
C LYS A 86 -5.47 2.28 -10.27
N CYS A 87 -4.73 2.19 -9.17
CA CYS A 87 -4.73 1.01 -8.30
C CYS A 87 -6.03 0.99 -7.50
N LEU A 88 -6.84 -0.04 -7.68
CA LEU A 88 -8.11 -0.19 -6.95
C LEU A 88 -7.88 -0.83 -5.58
N TYR A 89 -7.08 -1.89 -5.54
CA TYR A 89 -6.91 -2.73 -4.36
C TYR A 89 -5.61 -3.50 -4.44
N VAL A 90 -4.94 -3.66 -3.29
CA VAL A 90 -3.79 -4.54 -3.10
C VAL A 90 -4.15 -5.59 -2.06
N GLY A 91 -3.87 -6.85 -2.36
CA GLY A 91 -4.06 -7.95 -1.43
C GLY A 91 -3.01 -9.04 -1.57
N LYS A 92 -3.11 -10.05 -0.70
CA LYS A 92 -2.16 -11.16 -0.62
C LYS A 92 -2.85 -12.50 -0.39
N GLY A 93 -2.20 -13.58 -0.79
CA GLY A 93 -2.66 -14.95 -0.58
C GLY A 93 -1.51 -15.93 -0.45
N LYS A 94 -1.71 -17.00 0.32
CA LYS A 94 -0.74 -18.12 0.40
C LYS A 94 -0.58 -18.83 -0.95
N ASN A 95 -1.57 -18.73 -1.82
CA ASN A 95 -1.60 -19.22 -3.19
C ASN A 95 -2.69 -18.47 -3.98
N TRP A 96 -2.84 -18.82 -5.26
CA TRP A 96 -3.81 -18.23 -6.18
C TRP A 96 -5.27 -18.41 -5.77
N SER A 97 -5.61 -19.43 -4.97
CA SER A 97 -7.00 -19.73 -4.63
C SER A 97 -7.67 -18.60 -3.86
N ARG A 98 -6.88 -17.72 -3.22
CA ARG A 98 -7.37 -16.49 -2.60
C ARG A 98 -8.17 -15.61 -3.56
N LEU A 99 -7.87 -15.65 -4.86
CA LEU A 99 -8.59 -14.89 -5.89
C LEU A 99 -10.04 -15.38 -6.08
N ARG A 100 -10.40 -16.59 -5.63
CA ARG A 100 -11.79 -17.09 -5.67
C ARG A 100 -12.76 -16.21 -4.88
N ALA A 101 -12.28 -15.58 -3.81
CA ALA A 101 -13.08 -14.67 -2.99
C ALA A 101 -13.48 -13.35 -3.70
N TYR A 102 -13.06 -13.16 -4.95
CA TYR A 102 -13.27 -11.93 -5.72
C TYR A 102 -14.20 -12.10 -6.92
N ASP A 103 -14.77 -13.29 -7.13
CA ASP A 103 -15.66 -13.64 -8.24
C ASP A 103 -16.85 -12.68 -8.43
N LYS A 104 -17.37 -12.12 -7.33
CA LYS A 104 -18.47 -11.13 -7.31
C LYS A 104 -18.06 -9.79 -6.70
N SER A 105 -16.76 -9.57 -6.53
CA SER A 105 -16.27 -8.36 -5.86
C SER A 105 -16.39 -7.11 -6.73
N ALA A 106 -16.61 -5.96 -6.09
CA ALA A 106 -16.56 -4.65 -6.75
C ALA A 106 -15.23 -4.38 -7.45
N TYR A 107 -14.13 -4.98 -6.98
CA TYR A 107 -12.81 -4.87 -7.61
C TYR A 107 -12.77 -5.59 -8.96
N LEU A 108 -13.32 -6.81 -9.03
CA LEU A 108 -13.36 -7.55 -10.29
C LEU A 108 -14.24 -6.87 -11.33
N ILE A 109 -15.38 -6.30 -10.89
CA ILE A 109 -16.29 -5.52 -11.75
C ILE A 109 -15.54 -4.32 -12.36
N GLN A 110 -14.86 -3.53 -11.53
CA GLN A 110 -14.27 -2.25 -11.96
C GLN A 110 -12.90 -2.36 -12.61
N ALA A 111 -12.14 -3.41 -12.31
CA ALA A 111 -10.78 -3.54 -12.83
C ALA A 111 -10.77 -3.60 -14.36
N THR A 112 -9.60 -3.40 -14.95
CA THR A 112 -9.27 -3.68 -16.35
C THR A 112 -8.15 -4.71 -16.43
N CYS A 113 -7.33 -4.79 -15.38
CA CYS A 113 -6.20 -5.70 -15.27
C CYS A 113 -6.03 -6.18 -13.83
N LEU A 114 -5.45 -7.38 -13.72
CA LEU A 114 -4.95 -7.98 -12.50
C LEU A 114 -3.45 -8.19 -12.66
N GLU A 115 -2.68 -7.64 -11.74
CA GLU A 115 -1.25 -7.88 -11.65
C GLU A 115 -0.97 -8.79 -10.45
N VAL A 116 -0.10 -9.78 -10.61
CA VAL A 116 0.26 -10.72 -9.56
C VAL A 116 1.78 -10.84 -9.48
N PHE A 117 2.31 -10.61 -8.28
CA PHE A 117 3.68 -10.93 -7.91
C PHE A 117 3.67 -12.28 -7.19
N CYS A 118 4.30 -13.30 -7.78
CA CYS A 118 4.60 -14.54 -7.09
C CYS A 118 5.85 -14.35 -6.25
N LEU A 119 5.83 -14.80 -4.99
CA LEU A 119 6.92 -14.63 -4.05
C LEU A 119 7.73 -15.90 -3.89
N LYS A 120 8.98 -15.75 -3.47
CA LYS A 120 9.87 -16.88 -3.15
C LYS A 120 9.42 -17.63 -1.89
N THR A 121 8.97 -16.90 -0.86
CA THR A 121 8.57 -17.48 0.43
C THR A 121 7.33 -16.80 1.02
N SER A 122 6.60 -17.50 1.88
CA SER A 122 5.39 -16.99 2.53
C SER A 122 5.68 -15.92 3.58
N GLY A 123 6.87 -15.93 4.19
CA GLY A 123 7.31 -14.92 5.16
C GLY A 123 7.38 -13.51 4.57
N GLN A 124 7.56 -13.38 3.25
CA GLN A 124 7.63 -12.07 2.57
C GLN A 124 6.26 -11.45 2.25
N LEU A 125 5.16 -12.20 2.42
CA LEU A 125 3.82 -11.74 2.05
C LEU A 125 3.42 -10.42 2.72
N GLY A 126 3.69 -10.28 4.02
CA GLY A 126 3.37 -9.07 4.78
C GLY A 126 4.15 -7.85 4.28
N LYS A 127 5.48 -8.00 4.19
CA LYS A 127 6.38 -6.97 3.70
C LYS A 127 6.01 -6.50 2.28
N VAL A 128 5.82 -7.43 1.35
CA VAL A 128 5.54 -7.09 -0.06
C VAL A 128 4.15 -6.46 -0.24
N GLU A 129 3.12 -6.93 0.47
CA GLU A 129 1.79 -6.30 0.45
C GLU A 129 1.84 -4.86 0.97
N CYS A 130 2.58 -4.64 2.07
CA CYS A 130 2.74 -3.32 2.66
C CYS A 130 3.46 -2.37 1.69
N LEU A 131 4.60 -2.80 1.13
CA LEU A 131 5.34 -2.04 0.12
C LEU A 131 4.48 -1.74 -1.12
N ALA A 132 3.75 -2.73 -1.63
CA ALA A 132 2.86 -2.55 -2.78
C ALA A 132 1.75 -1.53 -2.47
N THR A 133 1.19 -1.55 -1.27
CA THR A 133 0.19 -0.57 -0.85
C THR A 133 0.77 0.85 -0.82
N HIS A 134 1.99 1.02 -0.29
CA HIS A 134 2.66 2.32 -0.28
C HIS A 134 3.00 2.81 -1.68
N LEU A 135 3.49 1.93 -2.56
CA LEU A 135 3.88 2.26 -3.93
C LEU A 135 2.68 2.63 -4.80
N PHE A 136 1.61 1.84 -4.73
CA PHE A 136 0.51 1.95 -5.68
C PHE A 136 -0.69 2.76 -5.16
N LYS A 137 -0.70 3.11 -3.87
CA LYS A 137 -1.73 3.95 -3.22
C LYS A 137 -3.16 3.53 -3.61
N PRO A 138 -3.61 2.30 -3.27
CA PRO A 138 -4.92 1.77 -3.65
C PRO A 138 -6.09 2.65 -3.19
N LEU A 139 -7.07 2.85 -4.07
CA LEU A 139 -8.25 3.67 -3.79
C LEU A 139 -9.15 3.10 -2.68
N TYR A 140 -9.30 1.77 -2.61
CA TYR A 140 -10.32 1.13 -1.77
C TYR A 140 -9.73 0.30 -0.63
N GLN A 141 -8.60 0.73 -0.09
CA GLN A 141 -7.95 0.05 1.02
C GLN A 141 -8.67 0.37 2.35
N LYS A 142 -9.77 -0.35 2.64
CA LYS A 142 -10.55 -0.15 3.88
C LYS A 142 -9.71 -0.35 5.15
N VAL A 143 -8.72 -1.24 5.10
CA VAL A 143 -7.83 -1.55 6.22
C VAL A 143 -6.41 -1.22 5.80
N LYS A 144 -5.75 -0.27 6.49
CA LYS A 144 -4.32 -0.03 6.31
C LYS A 144 -3.59 -1.37 6.51
N PRO A 145 -2.71 -1.81 5.57
CA PRO A 145 -2.03 -3.10 5.65
C PRO A 145 -1.46 -3.27 7.06
N ALA A 146 -1.75 -4.41 7.69
CA ALA A 146 -1.73 -4.57 9.14
C ALA A 146 -0.46 -4.00 9.80
N LYS A 147 -0.52 -2.73 10.23
CA LYS A 147 0.57 -2.01 10.90
C LYS A 147 1.09 -2.82 12.09
N VAL A 148 0.17 -3.48 12.79
CA VAL A 148 0.44 -4.18 14.06
C VAL A 148 1.31 -5.43 13.89
N LYS A 149 1.19 -6.18 12.78
CA LYS A 149 1.92 -7.45 12.61
C LYS A 149 2.99 -7.43 11.52
N TRP A 150 2.79 -6.67 10.45
CA TRP A 150 3.68 -6.73 9.27
C TRP A 150 4.30 -5.37 8.89
N GLY A 151 3.84 -4.28 9.52
CA GLY A 151 4.50 -2.97 9.39
C GLY A 151 5.94 -3.00 9.90
N LYS A 152 6.25 -3.86 10.88
CA LYS A 152 7.59 -4.02 11.46
C LYS A 152 8.62 -4.56 10.47
N ASP A 153 8.21 -5.41 9.53
CA ASP A 153 9.13 -6.01 8.54
C ASP A 153 9.25 -5.16 7.26
N CYS A 154 8.47 -4.07 7.17
CA CYS A 154 8.51 -3.18 6.03
C CYS A 154 9.59 -2.11 6.26
N PRO A 155 10.69 -2.11 5.48
CA PRO A 155 11.80 -1.17 5.70
C PRO A 155 11.37 0.29 5.53
N VAL A 156 10.34 0.54 4.71
CA VAL A 156 9.77 1.89 4.54
C VAL A 156 9.00 2.32 5.79
N CYS A 157 8.22 1.42 6.40
CA CYS A 157 7.49 1.76 7.64
C CYS A 157 8.43 1.95 8.82
N GLU A 158 9.45 1.09 8.95
CA GLU A 158 10.48 1.21 9.98
C GLU A 158 11.19 2.56 9.91
N LYS A 159 11.73 2.91 8.73
CA LYS A 159 12.38 4.21 8.52
C LYS A 159 11.41 5.39 8.69
N HIS A 160 10.16 5.25 8.25
CA HIS A 160 9.13 6.26 8.48
C HIS A 160 8.92 6.53 9.98
N ASP A 161 8.84 5.49 10.80
CA ASP A 161 8.63 5.64 12.24
C ASP A 161 9.85 6.24 12.95
N LEU A 162 11.08 5.89 12.51
CA LEU A 162 12.32 6.54 12.97
C LEU A 162 12.35 8.04 12.65
N ILE A 163 12.10 8.41 11.39
CA ILE A 163 12.05 9.81 10.96
C ILE A 163 10.96 10.57 11.73
N ARG A 164 9.81 9.93 12.00
CA ARG A 164 8.74 10.56 12.79
C ARG A 164 9.19 10.86 14.21
N ALA A 165 9.93 9.94 14.84
CA ALA A 165 10.47 10.14 16.17
C ALA A 165 11.50 11.28 16.20
N GLU A 166 12.41 11.31 15.22
CA GLU A 166 13.41 12.38 15.06
C GLU A 166 12.75 13.75 14.85
N LEU A 167 11.80 13.86 13.91
CA LEU A 167 11.08 15.10 13.66
C LEU A 167 10.32 15.57 14.92
N LYS A 168 9.65 14.67 15.63
CA LYS A 168 8.99 15.02 16.89
C LYS A 168 9.96 15.52 17.96
N SER A 169 11.18 14.99 18.00
CA SER A 169 12.24 15.46 18.88
C SER A 169 12.72 16.86 18.49
N LEU A 170 12.95 17.11 17.20
CA LEU A 170 13.40 18.42 16.68
C LEU A 170 12.37 19.53 16.90
N PHE A 171 11.08 19.23 16.74
CA PHE A 171 10.01 20.19 16.98
C PHE A 171 9.47 20.15 18.42
N LYS A 172 10.23 19.59 19.37
CA LYS A 172 9.88 19.63 20.80
C LYS A 172 10.14 21.04 21.30
N MET A 173 9.07 21.79 21.58
CA MET A 173 9.19 23.11 22.20
C MET A 173 9.73 22.92 23.63
N LYS A 174 10.77 23.68 23.99
CA LYS A 174 11.12 23.96 25.38
C LYS A 174 10.21 25.06 25.91
#